data_AF-A0A7J3AA26-F1
#
_entry.id   AF-A0A7J3AA26-F1
#
_cell.length_a   1.000
_cell.length_b   1.000
_cell.length_c   1.000
_cell.angle_alpha   90.00
_cell.angle_beta   90.00
_cell.angle_gamma   90.00
#
_symmetry.space_group_name_H-M   'P 1'
#
loop_
_entity.id
_entity.type
_entity.pdbx_description
1 polymer ?
#
loop_
_entity_poly.entity_id
_entity_poly.type
_entity_poly.pdbx_seq_one_letter_code
_entity_poly.pdbx_strand_id
1 'polypeptide(L)'
;MAMVASLENRQIMIEVMEETQRTLSQLSELQDLQRNYITRLIENLKILLAYINETIPLNAIKLGCPFHNIKEACLVREAQLIIKTNDGKMLVQPLSELEAEKIIMIIEESLPTINRLIAAKKQILEERVDLLEHFLLMMNPVENFYLSKDSF
;
A
#
# COMPACT_ATOMS: atom_id res chain seq x y z
N MET A 1 42.58 14.92 44.11
CA MET A 1 41.26 14.25 44.06
C MET A 1 40.25 14.99 43.19
N ALA A 2 40.02 16.30 43.35
CA ALA A 2 39.05 17.05 42.52
C ALA A 2 39.34 17.05 41.00
N MET A 3 40.61 17.03 40.59
CA MET A 3 41.02 17.02 39.17
C MET A 3 40.76 15.67 38.47
N VAL A 4 40.80 14.57 39.22
CA VAL A 4 40.54 13.21 38.70
C VAL A 4 39.04 13.02 38.46
N ALA A 5 38.20 13.42 39.43
CA ALA A 5 36.74 13.43 39.27
C ALA A 5 36.28 14.33 38.09
N SER A 6 36.98 15.45 37.84
CA SER A 6 36.69 16.31 36.68
C SER A 6 37.07 15.67 35.34
N LEU A 7 38.07 14.79 35.31
CA LEU A 7 38.48 14.08 34.09
C LEU A 7 37.56 12.88 33.83
N GLU A 8 37.20 12.14 34.87
CA GLU A 8 36.21 11.05 34.81
C GLU A 8 34.84 11.55 34.35
N ASN A 9 34.37 12.69 34.88
CA ASN A 9 33.11 13.30 34.45
C ASN A 9 33.13 13.76 32.98
N ARG A 10 34.30 14.21 32.48
CA ARG A 10 34.47 14.57 31.05
C ARG A 10 34.49 13.33 30.17
N GLN A 11 35.14 12.26 30.61
CA GLN A 11 35.21 10.99 29.88
C GLN A 11 33.81 10.36 29.75
N ILE A 12 33.04 10.32 30.84
CA ILE A 12 31.64 9.85 30.81
C ILE A 12 30.79 10.70 29.85
N MET A 13 30.96 12.02 29.86
CA MET A 13 30.24 12.90 28.95
C MET A 13 30.56 12.61 27.48
N ILE A 14 31.83 12.37 27.16
CA ILE A 14 32.26 12.00 25.79
C ILE A 14 31.63 10.68 25.38
N GLU A 15 31.67 9.66 26.22
CA GLU A 15 31.09 8.34 25.93
C GLU A 15 29.58 8.41 25.68
N VAL A 16 28.84 9.19 26.48
CA VAL A 16 27.40 9.42 26.28
C VAL A 16 27.13 10.16 24.97
N MET A 17 27.96 11.14 24.61
CA MET A 17 27.82 11.85 23.34
C MET A 17 28.09 10.94 22.14
N GLU A 18 29.11 10.09 22.21
CA GLU A 18 29.43 9.12 21.16
C GLU A 18 28.34 8.06 21.00
N GLU A 19 27.79 7.55 22.10
CA GLU A 19 26.65 6.63 22.07
C GLU A 19 25.41 7.29 21.49
N THR A 20 25.08 8.50 21.93
CA THR A 20 23.94 9.26 21.40
C THR A 20 24.09 9.50 19.90
N GLN A 21 25.30 9.85 19.44
CA GLN A 21 25.59 10.05 18.02
C GLN A 21 25.42 8.76 17.23
N ARG A 22 25.87 7.61 17.77
CA ARG A 22 25.66 6.30 17.14
C ARG A 22 24.18 5.95 17.02
N THR A 23 23.40 6.16 18.08
CA THR A 23 21.94 5.93 18.06
C THR A 23 21.24 6.83 17.06
N LEU A 24 21.63 8.10 16.94
CA LEU A 24 21.09 9.01 15.94
C LEU A 24 21.38 8.55 14.50
N SER A 25 22.60 8.07 14.24
CA SER A 25 22.94 7.51 12.92
C SER A 25 22.08 6.30 12.58
N GLN A 26 21.91 5.37 13.53
CA GLN A 26 21.05 4.19 13.35
C GLN A 26 19.58 4.59 13.11
N LEU A 27 19.09 5.60 13.84
CA LEU A 27 17.73 6.10 13.65
C LEU A 27 17.54 6.70 12.25
N SER A 28 18.52 7.46 11.76
CA SER A 28 18.48 8.02 10.40
C SER A 28 18.43 6.92 9.34
N GLU A 29 19.26 5.88 9.47
CA GLU A 29 19.26 4.74 8.55
C GLU A 29 17.90 4.02 8.51
N LEU A 30 17.28 3.83 9.69
CA LEU A 30 15.94 3.22 9.78
C LEU A 30 14.86 4.11 9.16
N GLN A 31 14.95 5.44 9.32
CA GLN A 31 14.01 6.38 8.70
C GLN A 31 14.11 6.35 7.16
N ASP A 32 15.32 6.30 6.61
CA ASP A 32 15.53 6.17 5.18
C ASP A 32 14.99 4.85 4.65
N LEU A 33 15.24 3.76 5.36
CA LEU A 33 14.71 2.45 5.02
C LEU A 33 13.18 2.41 5.06
N GLN A 34 12.56 3.00 6.08
CA GLN A 34 11.11 3.12 6.19
C GLN A 34 10.53 3.89 5.00
N ARG A 35 11.13 5.04 4.64
CA ARG A 35 10.70 5.84 3.49
C ARG A 35 10.75 5.05 2.18
N ASN A 36 11.82 4.27 1.98
CA ASN A 36 11.98 3.43 0.80
C ASN A 36 10.90 2.34 0.71
N TYR A 37 10.59 1.67 1.84
CA TYR A 37 9.53 0.67 1.86
C TYR A 37 8.15 1.27 1.63
N ILE A 38 7.84 2.39 2.28
CA ILE A 38 6.57 3.11 2.10
C ILE A 38 6.37 3.51 0.63
N THR A 39 7.42 4.04 -0.01
CA THR A 39 7.37 4.40 -1.44
C THR A 39 7.02 3.19 -2.30
N ARG A 40 7.70 2.05 -2.10
CA ARG A 40 7.41 0.80 -2.83
C ARG A 40 6.01 0.28 -2.57
N LEU A 41 5.53 0.36 -1.33
CA LEU A 41 4.18 -0.05 -0.95
C LEU A 41 3.11 0.79 -1.67
N ILE A 42 3.29 2.11 -1.72
CA ILE A 42 2.38 3.01 -2.43
C ILE A 42 2.35 2.70 -3.92
N GLU A 43 3.51 2.50 -4.55
CA GLU A 43 3.56 2.15 -5.98
C GLU A 43 2.89 0.81 -6.29
N ASN A 44 3.13 -0.21 -5.46
CA ASN A 44 2.45 -1.49 -5.59
C ASN A 44 0.93 -1.35 -5.41
N LEU A 45 0.51 -0.53 -4.43
CA LEU A 45 -0.91 -0.26 -4.19
C LEU A 45 -1.57 0.43 -5.39
N LYS A 46 -0.92 1.41 -6.01
CA LYS A 46 -1.43 2.06 -7.24
C LYS A 46 -1.68 1.06 -8.35
N ILE A 47 -0.75 0.11 -8.55
CA ILE A 47 -0.91 -0.96 -9.55
C ILE A 47 -2.18 -1.77 -9.23
N LEU A 48 -2.35 -2.23 -7.99
CA LEU A 48 -3.51 -3.01 -7.58
C LEU A 48 -4.82 -2.23 -7.76
N LEU A 49 -4.86 -0.97 -7.33
CA LEU A 49 -6.03 -0.11 -7.45
C LEU A 49 -6.36 0.21 -8.92
N ALA A 50 -5.35 0.32 -9.80
CA ALA A 50 -5.56 0.53 -11.23
C ALA A 50 -6.26 -0.68 -11.89
N TYR A 51 -5.95 -1.91 -11.47
CA TYR A 51 -6.64 -3.11 -11.95
C TYR A 51 -8.09 -3.17 -11.49
N ILE A 52 -8.36 -2.77 -10.24
CA ILE A 52 -9.71 -2.77 -9.68
C ILE A 52 -10.55 -1.64 -10.29
N ASN A 53 -10.01 -0.43 -10.39
CA ASN A 53 -10.71 0.76 -10.85
C ASN A 53 -12.01 1.05 -10.06
N GLU A 54 -11.99 0.79 -8.75
CA GLU A 54 -13.09 1.08 -7.82
C GLU A 54 -12.59 1.93 -6.65
N THR A 55 -13.53 2.60 -5.99
CA THR A 55 -13.29 3.37 -4.77
C THR A 55 -13.43 2.43 -3.57
N ILE A 56 -12.39 2.34 -2.74
CA ILE A 56 -12.37 1.46 -1.57
C ILE A 56 -12.79 2.25 -0.33
N PRO A 57 -13.95 1.96 0.30
CA PRO A 57 -14.34 2.65 1.51
C PRO A 57 -13.40 2.27 2.67
N LEU A 58 -13.11 3.26 3.53
CA LEU A 58 -12.30 3.12 4.72
C LEU A 58 -13.11 3.48 5.97
N ASN A 59 -12.74 2.90 7.10
CA ASN A 59 -13.36 3.17 8.38
C ASN A 59 -12.85 4.50 8.94
N ALA A 60 -13.75 5.48 8.96
CA ALA A 60 -13.53 6.80 9.52
C ALA A 60 -12.98 6.78 10.96
N ILE A 61 -13.37 5.80 11.79
CA ILE A 61 -12.93 5.68 13.18
C ILE A 61 -11.44 5.34 13.26
N LYS A 62 -10.96 4.46 12.37
CA LYS A 62 -9.54 4.07 12.33
C LYS A 62 -8.66 5.21 11.86
N LEU A 63 -9.16 6.03 10.92
CA LEU A 63 -8.40 7.14 10.35
C LEU A 63 -8.01 8.21 11.38
N GLY A 64 -8.88 8.53 12.34
CA GLY A 64 -8.57 9.36 13.51
C GLY A 64 -7.92 10.72 13.21
N CYS A 65 -7.33 11.34 14.25
CA CYS A 65 -6.57 12.60 14.15
C CYS A 65 -5.45 12.47 13.09
N PRO A 66 -5.22 13.46 12.20
CA PRO A 66 -5.69 14.86 12.24
C PRO A 66 -7.09 15.11 11.66
N PHE A 67 -7.77 14.07 11.18
CA PHE A 67 -9.05 14.24 10.50
C PHE A 67 -10.20 14.20 11.51
N HIS A 68 -10.77 15.36 11.81
CA HIS A 68 -11.94 15.49 12.67
C HIS A 68 -13.23 15.52 11.86
N ASN A 69 -14.33 15.03 12.44
CA ASN A 69 -15.66 15.07 11.83
C ASN A 69 -15.76 14.36 10.47
N ILE A 70 -15.03 13.26 10.28
CA ILE A 70 -15.11 12.44 9.07
C ILE A 70 -16.51 11.82 8.97
N LYS A 71 -17.18 12.08 7.85
CA LYS A 71 -18.42 11.41 7.45
C LYS A 71 -18.13 10.15 6.66
N GLU A 72 -17.30 10.29 5.63
CA GLU A 72 -16.91 9.21 4.72
C GLU A 72 -15.43 9.34 4.42
N ALA A 73 -14.75 8.20 4.26
CA ALA A 73 -13.38 8.16 3.79
C ALA A 73 -13.21 7.03 2.79
N CYS A 74 -12.41 7.26 1.75
CA CYS A 74 -12.14 6.26 0.76
C CYS A 74 -10.75 6.38 0.14
N LEU A 75 -10.22 5.25 -0.28
CA LEU A 75 -9.01 5.12 -1.06
C LEU A 75 -9.38 4.98 -2.55
N VAL A 76 -8.76 5.79 -3.40
CA VAL A 76 -9.01 5.81 -4.85
C VAL A 76 -7.75 5.47 -5.65
N ARG A 77 -7.96 5.24 -6.95
CA ARG A 77 -7.00 4.67 -7.93
C ARG A 77 -5.55 5.16 -7.82
N GLU A 78 -5.34 6.46 -7.62
CA GLU A 78 -4.00 7.07 -7.57
C GLU A 78 -3.31 6.95 -6.20
N ALA A 79 -3.75 6.01 -5.36
CA ALA A 79 -3.37 5.92 -3.95
C ALA A 79 -3.58 7.27 -3.25
N GLN A 80 -4.78 7.81 -3.39
CA GLN A 80 -5.21 9.04 -2.72
C GLN A 80 -6.30 8.70 -1.70
N LEU A 81 -6.19 9.33 -0.54
CA LEU A 81 -7.21 9.35 0.48
C LEU A 81 -8.16 10.51 0.21
N ILE A 82 -9.44 10.19 0.06
CA ILE A 82 -10.51 11.17 0.01
C ILE A 82 -11.25 11.12 1.34
N ILE A 83 -11.40 12.27 1.99
CA ILE A 83 -12.17 12.43 3.22
C ILE A 83 -13.28 13.44 2.95
N LYS A 84 -14.50 13.04 3.25
CA LYS A 84 -15.65 13.93 3.29
C LYS A 84 -16.04 14.16 4.74
N THR A 85 -16.09 15.41 5.15
CA THR A 85 -16.42 15.81 6.53
C THR A 85 -17.92 16.10 6.69
N ASN A 86 -18.39 16.14 7.93
CA ASN A 86 -19.79 16.41 8.27
C ASN A 86 -20.26 17.80 7.83
N ASP A 87 -19.36 18.77 7.69
CA ASP A 87 -19.64 20.10 7.15
C ASP A 87 -19.67 20.15 5.60
N GLY A 88 -19.56 18.98 4.95
CA GLY A 88 -19.65 18.84 3.50
C GLY A 88 -18.36 19.15 2.74
N LYS A 89 -17.26 19.50 3.44
CA LYS A 89 -15.96 19.68 2.79
C LYS A 89 -15.37 18.35 2.34
N MET A 90 -14.56 18.42 1.31
CA MET A 90 -13.84 17.29 0.74
C MET A 90 -12.35 17.61 0.80
N LEU A 91 -11.60 16.71 1.43
CA LEU A 91 -10.15 16.71 1.45
C LEU A 91 -9.67 15.57 0.56
N VAL A 92 -8.69 15.85 -0.30
CA VAL A 92 -8.02 14.85 -1.11
C VAL A 92 -6.54 14.94 -0.79
N GLN A 93 -5.95 13.83 -0.36
CA GLN A 93 -4.56 13.80 0.05
C GLN A 93 -3.87 12.55 -0.52
N PRO A 94 -2.75 12.70 -1.25
CA PRO A 94 -1.91 11.57 -1.63
C PRO A 94 -1.41 10.81 -0.40
N LEU A 95 -1.38 9.47 -0.46
CA LEU A 95 -0.83 8.68 0.65
C LEU A 95 0.63 9.02 0.94
N SER A 96 1.40 9.46 -0.06
CA SER A 96 2.80 9.86 0.10
C SER A 96 3.01 11.08 1.00
N GLU A 97 1.96 11.85 1.27
CA GLU A 97 1.99 13.02 2.15
C GLU A 97 1.54 12.69 3.58
N LEU A 98 1.18 11.43 3.85
CA LEU A 98 0.78 10.97 5.18
C LEU A 98 1.97 10.41 5.95
N GLU A 99 1.81 10.33 7.27
CA GLU A 99 2.78 9.64 8.13
C GLU A 99 2.77 8.12 7.86
N ALA A 100 3.93 7.49 8.00
CA ALA A 100 4.11 6.06 7.70
C ALA A 100 3.11 5.17 8.43
N GLU A 101 2.80 5.46 9.69
CA GLU A 101 1.81 4.74 10.49
C GLU A 101 0.41 4.77 9.85
N LYS A 102 -0.02 5.94 9.37
CA LYS A 102 -1.31 6.11 8.70
C LYS A 102 -1.35 5.37 7.36
N ILE A 103 -0.27 5.41 6.61
CA ILE A 103 -0.15 4.69 5.34
C ILE A 103 -0.30 3.18 5.56
N ILE A 104 0.43 2.62 6.53
CA ILE A 104 0.37 1.20 6.87
C ILE A 104 -1.05 0.81 7.24
N MET A 105 -1.69 1.57 8.14
CA MET A 105 -3.06 1.30 8.57
C MET A 105 -4.06 1.34 7.40
N ILE A 106 -3.97 2.32 6.49
CA ILE A 106 -4.84 2.40 5.31
C ILE A 106 -4.64 1.20 4.40
N ILE A 107 -3.40 0.76 4.20
CA ILE A 107 -3.07 -0.42 3.41
C ILE A 107 -3.65 -1.68 4.06
N GLU A 108 -3.37 -1.91 5.34
CA GLU A 108 -3.88 -3.07 6.09
C GLU A 108 -5.41 -3.16 6.06
N GLU A 109 -6.08 -2.03 6.18
CA GLU A 109 -7.53 -1.97 6.12
C GLU A 109 -8.11 -2.22 4.72
N SER A 110 -7.46 -1.70 3.68
CA SER A 110 -7.95 -1.79 2.30
C SER A 110 -7.63 -3.13 1.63
N LEU A 111 -6.53 -3.78 2.02
CA LEU A 111 -6.02 -5.02 1.40
C LEU A 111 -7.07 -6.15 1.30
N PRO A 112 -7.86 -6.48 2.33
CA PRO A 112 -8.88 -7.52 2.21
C PRO A 112 -9.91 -7.23 1.12
N THR A 113 -10.34 -5.97 1.01
CA THR A 113 -11.30 -5.54 -0.02
C THR A 113 -10.67 -5.59 -1.40
N ILE A 114 -9.43 -5.12 -1.53
CA ILE A 114 -8.64 -5.16 -2.77
C ILE A 114 -8.50 -6.60 -3.26
N ASN A 115 -8.11 -7.52 -2.38
CA ASN A 115 -7.94 -8.94 -2.71
C ASN A 115 -9.26 -9.58 -3.18
N ARG A 116 -10.37 -9.29 -2.50
CA ARG A 116 -11.70 -9.77 -2.90
C ARG A 116 -12.07 -9.28 -4.30
N LEU A 117 -11.82 -8.00 -4.60
CA LEU A 117 -12.15 -7.41 -5.90
C LEU A 117 -11.25 -7.95 -7.03
N ILE A 118 -9.96 -8.16 -6.76
CA ILE A 118 -9.04 -8.79 -7.73
C ILE A 118 -9.47 -10.23 -8.02
N ALA A 119 -9.81 -11.01 -7.00
CA ALA A 119 -10.28 -12.38 -7.19
C ALA A 119 -11.56 -12.44 -8.04
N ALA A 120 -12.53 -11.57 -7.77
CA ALA A 120 -13.75 -11.48 -8.57
C ALA A 120 -13.45 -11.09 -10.03
N LYS A 121 -12.54 -10.14 -10.26
CA LYS A 121 -12.12 -9.76 -11.62
C LYS A 121 -11.42 -10.89 -12.36
N LYS A 122 -10.56 -11.64 -11.67
CA LYS A 122 -9.89 -12.81 -12.22
C LYS A 122 -10.91 -13.82 -12.73
N GLN A 123 -11.89 -14.17 -11.90
CA GLN A 123 -12.95 -15.13 -12.28
C GLN A 123 -13.71 -14.67 -13.53
N ILE A 124 -14.11 -13.38 -13.58
CA ILE A 124 -14.79 -12.82 -14.75
C ILE A 124 -13.91 -12.88 -16.01
N LEU A 125 -12.60 -12.68 -15.88
CA LEU A 125 -11.68 -12.77 -17.02
C LEU A 125 -11.51 -14.22 -17.49
N GLU A 126 -11.41 -15.18 -16.58
CA GLU A 126 -11.35 -16.61 -16.90
C GLU A 126 -12.60 -17.04 -17.68
N GLU A 127 -13.80 -16.70 -17.18
CA GLU A 127 -15.07 -17.00 -17.88
C GLU A 127 -15.12 -16.39 -19.28
N ARG A 128 -14.60 -15.17 -19.45
CA ARG A 128 -14.56 -14.50 -20.77
C ARG A 128 -13.56 -15.16 -21.72
N VAL A 129 -12.40 -15.58 -21.22
CA VAL A 129 -11.41 -16.30 -22.02
C VAL A 129 -11.99 -17.62 -22.51
N ASP A 130 -12.62 -18.39 -21.63
CA ASP A 130 -13.26 -19.67 -21.99
C ASP A 130 -14.32 -19.48 -23.09
N LEU A 131 -15.15 -18.43 -23.00
CA LEU A 131 -16.14 -18.11 -24.04
C LEU A 131 -15.47 -17.75 -25.37
N LEU A 132 -14.38 -16.97 -25.34
CA LEU A 132 -13.67 -16.56 -26.55
C LEU A 132 -13.01 -17.77 -27.23
N GLU A 133 -12.39 -18.67 -26.46
CA GLU A 133 -11.84 -19.92 -26.98
C GLU A 133 -12.93 -20.78 -27.62
N HIS A 134 -14.09 -20.90 -26.97
CA HIS A 134 -15.23 -21.61 -27.54
C HIS A 134 -15.71 -20.99 -28.86
N PHE A 135 -15.85 -19.67 -28.94
CA PHE A 135 -16.24 -19.00 -30.18
C PHE A 135 -15.21 -19.18 -31.29
N LEU A 136 -13.92 -19.10 -30.99
CA LEU A 136 -12.85 -19.34 -31.96
C LEU A 136 -12.92 -20.76 -32.53
N LEU A 137 -13.14 -21.77 -31.69
CA LEU A 137 -13.29 -23.16 -32.13
C LEU A 137 -14.52 -23.37 -33.04
N MET A 138 -15.63 -22.68 -32.76
CA MET A 138 -16.84 -22.75 -33.60
C MET A 138 -16.69 -22.01 -34.93
N MET A 139 -15.88 -20.94 -34.97
CA MET A 139 -15.68 -20.14 -36.18
C MET A 139 -14.64 -20.74 -37.14
N ASN A 140 -13.75 -21.62 -36.67
CA ASN A 140 -12.80 -22.40 -37.48
C ASN A 140 -13.06 -23.92 -37.41
N PRO A 141 -14.20 -24.42 -37.93
CA PRO A 141 -14.52 -25.86 -37.88
C PRO A 141 -13.59 -26.73 -38.75
N VAL A 142 -12.83 -26.14 -39.69
CA VAL A 142 -12.01 -26.87 -40.68
C VAL A 142 -10.63 -27.27 -40.13
N GLU A 143 -10.04 -26.50 -39.21
CA GLU A 143 -8.75 -26.86 -38.58
C GLU A 143 -8.90 -27.92 -37.47
N ASN A 144 -10.06 -27.98 -36.80
CA ASN A 144 -10.33 -28.95 -35.73
C ASN A 144 -10.49 -30.41 -36.22
N PHE A 145 -10.73 -30.64 -37.52
CA PHE A 145 -10.86 -31.99 -38.09
C PHE A 145 -9.51 -32.70 -38.28
N TYR A 146 -8.40 -31.96 -38.31
CA TYR A 146 -7.05 -32.51 -38.45
C TYR A 146 -6.42 -32.83 -37.09
N LEU A 147 -6.72 -32.06 -36.03
CA LEU A 147 -6.23 -32.33 -34.67
C LEU A 147 -6.90 -33.56 -34.03
N SER A 148 -8.11 -33.94 -34.44
CA SER A 148 -8.80 -35.13 -33.92
C SER A 148 -8.43 -36.44 -34.62
N LYS A 149 -7.61 -36.40 -35.70
CA LYS A 149 -7.24 -37.60 -36.48
C LYS A 149 -5.87 -38.17 -36.13
N ASP A 150 -5.02 -37.43 -35.42
CA ASP A 150 -3.70 -37.90 -34.99
C ASP A 150 -3.72 -38.63 -33.63
N SER A 151 -4.91 -39.00 -33.13
CA SER A 151 -5.10 -39.76 -31.88
C SER A 151 -5.66 -41.17 -32.11
N PHE A 152 -5.16 -41.89 -33.11
CA PHE A 152 -5.40 -43.33 -33.31
C PHE A 152 -4.10 -44.09 -33.55
#